data_AF-A0A537PQJ3-F1
#
_entry.id   AF-A0A537PQJ3-F1
#
_cell.length_a   1.000
_cell.length_b   1.000
_cell.length_c   1.000
_cell.angle_alpha   90.00
_cell.angle_beta   90.00
_cell.angle_gamma   90.00
#
_symmetry.space_group_name_H-M   'P 1'
#
loop_
_entity.id
_entity.type
_entity.pdbx_description
1 polymer ?
#
loop_
_entity_poly.entity_id
_entity_poly.type
_entity_poly.pdbx_seq_one_letter_code
_entity_poly.pdbx_strand_id
1 'polypeptide(L)' 'MATMISEVYDAFIAAGAPEEKARKAAEALADYENRFTRIDTELLILKWMVGFGIALNVAILTRLFLH' A
#
# COMPACT_ATOMS: atom_id res chain seq x y z
N MET A 1 -2.86 -9.01 -18.40
CA MET A 1 -3.60 -10.13 -17.79
C MET A 1 -4.21 -9.58 -16.52
N ALA A 2 -5.54 -9.65 -16.37
CA ALA A 2 -6.16 -9.27 -15.11
C ALA A 2 -5.79 -10.34 -14.07
N THR A 3 -5.04 -9.94 -13.05
CA THR A 3 -4.86 -10.75 -11.85
C THR A 3 -6.14 -10.67 -11.03
N MET A 4 -6.68 -11.81 -10.64
CA MET A 4 -7.83 -11.91 -9.75
C MET A 4 -7.39 -12.62 -8.47
N ILE A 5 -7.95 -12.22 -7.34
CA ILE A 5 -7.75 -12.94 -6.08
C ILE A 5 -8.67 -14.17 -6.11
N SER A 6 -8.10 -15.35 -6.33
CA SER A 6 -8.84 -16.61 -6.49
C SER A 6 -9.71 -16.92 -5.28
N GLU A 7 -9.22 -16.65 -4.08
CA GLU A 7 -9.92 -16.87 -2.82
C GLU A 7 -11.19 -16.01 -2.71
N VAL A 8 -11.12 -14.76 -3.20
CA VAL A 8 -12.27 -13.85 -3.24
C VAL A 8 -13.29 -14.31 -4.27
N TYR A 9 -12.83 -14.77 -5.43
CA TYR A 9 -13.70 -15.34 -6.45
C TYR A 9 -14.41 -16.59 -5.93
N ASP A 10 -13.69 -17.55 -5.36
CA ASP A 10 -14.25 -18.79 -4.82
C ASP A 10 -15.24 -18.51 -3.70
N ALA A 11 -14.96 -17.53 -2.84
CA ALA A 11 -15.89 -17.09 -1.80
C ALA A 11 -17.18 -16.50 -2.41
N PHE A 12 -17.09 -15.70 -3.47
CA PHE A 12 -18.27 -15.17 -4.15
C PHE A 12 -19.08 -16.24 -4.88
N ILE A 13 -18.42 -17.22 -5.51
CA ILE A 13 -19.08 -18.39 -6.10
C ILE A 13 -19.79 -19.21 -5.03
N ALA A 14 -19.14 -19.48 -3.90
CA ALA A 14 -19.74 -20.19 -2.77
C ALA A 14 -20.93 -19.43 -2.16
N ALA A 15 -20.91 -18.10 -2.23
CA ALA A 15 -22.03 -17.24 -1.82
C ALA A 15 -23.16 -17.15 -2.87
N GLY A 16 -23.03 -17.84 -4.01
CA GLY A 16 -24.04 -17.88 -5.07
C GLY A 16 -24.02 -16.70 -6.04
N ALA A 17 -22.91 -15.93 -6.09
CA ALA A 17 -22.77 -14.86 -7.06
C ALA A 17 -22.57 -15.42 -8.49
N PRO A 18 -23.11 -14.76 -9.54
CA PRO A 18 -22.83 -15.13 -10.93
C PRO A 18 -21.33 -15.03 -11.25
N GLU A 19 -20.78 -15.99 -11.99
CA GLU A 19 -19.34 -16.08 -12.31
C GLU A 19 -18.75 -14.76 -12.85
N GLU A 20 -19.44 -14.10 -13.77
CA GLU A 20 -18.99 -12.84 -14.35
C GLU A 20 -18.85 -11.73 -13.30
N LYS A 21 -19.78 -11.68 -12.34
CA LYS A 21 -19.77 -10.69 -11.25
C LYS A 21 -18.71 -11.03 -10.20
N ALA A 22 -18.59 -12.30 -9.85
CA ALA A 22 -17.56 -12.78 -8.94
C ALA A 22 -16.16 -12.46 -9.48
N ARG A 23 -15.91 -12.70 -10.77
CA ARG A 23 -14.62 -12.42 -11.42
C ARG A 23 -14.32 -10.93 -11.43
N LYS A 24 -15.26 -10.08 -11.86
CA LYS A 24 -15.07 -8.62 -11.87
C LYS A 24 -14.81 -8.06 -10.47
N ALA A 25 -15.48 -8.58 -9.44
CA ALA A 25 -15.26 -8.15 -8.07
C ALA A 25 -13.86 -8.57 -7.56
N ALA A 26 -13.43 -9.80 -7.86
CA ALA A 26 -12.10 -10.29 -7.50
C ALA A 26 -10.96 -9.55 -8.25
N GLU A 27 -11.16 -9.22 -9.53
CA GLU A 27 -10.25 -8.38 -10.32
C GLU A 27 -10.16 -6.96 -9.73
N ALA A 28 -11.29 -6.34 -9.39
CA ALA A 28 -11.31 -5.01 -8.79
C ALA A 28 -10.56 -4.97 -7.44
N LEU A 29 -10.71 -5.99 -6.61
CA LEU A 29 -9.99 -6.10 -5.34
C LEU A 29 -8.48 -6.29 -5.53
N ALA A 30 -8.06 -7.10 -6.51
CA ALA A 30 -6.65 -7.27 -6.87
C ALA A 30 -6.01 -5.94 -7.33
N ASP A 31 -6.75 -5.15 -8.11
CA ASP A 31 -6.28 -3.83 -8.54
C ASP A 31 -6.08 -2.86 -7.36
N TYR A 32 -6.91 -2.95 -6.32
CA TYR A 32 -6.72 -2.16 -5.10
C TYR A 32 -5.49 -2.60 -4.31
N GLU A 33 -5.22 -3.90 -4.19
CA GLU A 33 -4.02 -4.41 -3.52
C GLU A 33 -2.72 -3.89 -4.15
N ASN A 34 -2.67 -3.84 -5.48
CA ASN A 34 -1.55 -3.23 -6.22
C ASN A 34 -1.39 -1.73 -5.90
N ARG A 35 -2.49 -1.00 -5.78
CA ARG A 35 -2.46 0.43 -5.39
C ARG A 35 -1.98 0.62 -3.95
N PHE A 36 -2.39 -0.23 -3.03
CA PHE A 36 -1.94 -0.19 -1.63
C PHE A 36 -0.44 -0.45 -1.53
N THR A 37 0.06 -1.48 -2.22
CA THR A 37 1.50 -1.81 -2.25
C THR A 37 2.34 -0.62 -2.73
N ARG A 38 1.85 0.09 -3.76
CA ARG A 38 2.51 1.31 -4.26
C ARG A 38 2.49 2.43 -3.22
N ILE A 39 1.35 2.67 -2.58
CA ILE A 39 1.22 3.68 -1.52
C ILE A 39 2.14 3.38 -0.34
N ASP A 40 2.24 2.12 0.10
CA ASP A 40 3.12 1.72 1.20
C ASP A 40 4.59 1.99 0.88
N THR A 41 4.99 1.74 -0.37
CA THR A 41 6.36 2.04 -0.85
C THR A 41 6.63 3.54 -0.85
N GLU A 42 5.70 4.35 -1.37
CA GLU A 42 5.81 5.81 -1.37
C GLU A 42 5.84 6.38 0.06
N LEU A 43 5.01 5.85 0.96
CA LEU A 43 4.98 6.23 2.37
C LEU A 43 6.26 5.84 3.10
N LEU A 44 6.86 4.69 2.79
CA LEU A 44 8.14 4.27 3.36
C LEU A 44 9.25 5.27 3.00
N ILE A 45 9.33 5.65 1.73
CA ILE A 45 10.30 6.65 1.25
C ILE A 45 10.06 8.00 1.94
N LEU A 46 8.81 8.44 1.99
CA LEU A 46 8.44 9.70 2.64
C LEU A 46 8.84 9.71 4.12
N LYS A 47 8.58 8.61 4.86
CA LYS A 47 8.99 8.47 6.26
C LYS A 47 10.50 8.58 6.43
N TRP A 48 11.29 7.96 5.55
CA TRP A 48 12.75 8.08 5.57
C TRP A 48 13.24 9.50 5.29
N MET A 49 12.66 10.17 4.30
CA MET A 49 13.02 11.56 3.98
C MET A 49 12.71 12.50 5.14
N VAL A 50 11.53 12.37 5.74
CA VAL A 50 11.12 13.17 6.91
C VAL A 50 12.03 12.86 8.11
N GLY A 51 12.29 11.59 8.40
CA GLY A 51 13.18 11.17 9.47
C GLY A 51 14.60 11.72 9.30
N PHE A 52 15.15 11.63 8.09
CA PHE A 52 16.46 12.20 7.76
C PHE A 52 16.47 13.73 7.89
N GLY A 53 15.43 14.41 7.40
CA GLY A 53 15.28 15.86 7.55
C GLY A 53 15.24 16.28 9.02
N ILE A 54 14.48 15.56 9.86
CA ILE A 54 14.44 15.80 11.31
C ILE A 54 15.82 15.58 11.93
N ALA A 55 16.50 14.48 11.60
CA ALA A 55 17.82 14.17 12.13
C ALA A 55 18.86 15.25 11.78
N LEU A 56 18.85 15.75 10.54
CA LEU A 56 19.71 16.87 10.12
C LEU A 56 19.42 18.15 10.89
N ASN A 57 18.14 18.51 11.07
CA ASN A 57 17.76 19.68 11.84
C ASN A 57 18.22 19.54 13.31
N VAL A 58 18.00 18.38 13.93
CA VAL A 58 18.46 18.11 15.29
C VAL A 58 19.99 18.16 15.39
N ALA A 59 20.73 17.62 14.41
CA ALA A 59 22.19 17.67 14.38
C ALA A 59 22.71 19.12 14.29
N ILE A 60 22.09 19.95 13.45
CA ILE A 60 22.42 21.37 13.33
C ILE A 60 22.13 22.09 14.65
N LEU A 61 20.94 21.89 15.22
CA LEU A 61 20.54 22.51 16.49
C LEU A 61 21.47 22.09 17.63
N THR A 62 21.83 20.81 17.71
CA THR A 62 22.80 20.30 18.69
C THR A 62 24.13 21.02 18.52
N ARG A 63 24.69 21.07 17.32
CA ARG A 63 25.98 21.76 17.07
C ARG A 63 25.93 23.26 17.36
N LEU A 64 24.78 23.90 17.18
CA LEU A 64 24.58 25.33 17.37
C LEU A 64 24.44 25.72 18.85
N PHE A 65 23.72 24.92 19.64
CA PHE A 65 23.37 25.25 21.04
C PHE A 65 24.15 24.45 22.08
N LEU A 66 24.63 23.26 21.71
CA LEU A 66 25.41 22.36 22.56
C LEU A 66 26.79 22.23 21.90
N HIS A 67 27.65 23.22 22.12
CA HIS A 67 29.07 23.12 21.80
C HIS A 67 29.78 22.30 22.87
#